data_AF-A0A662ADV6-F1
#
_entry.id   AF-A0A662ADV6-F1
#
_cell.length_a   1.000
_cell.length_b   1.000
_cell.length_c   1.000
_cell.angle_alpha   90.00
_cell.angle_beta   90.00
_cell.angle_gamma   90.00
#
_symmetry.space_group_name_H-M   'P 1'
#
loop_
_entity.id
_entity.type
_entity.pdbx_description
1 polymer ?
#
loop_
_entity_poly.entity_id
_entity_poly.type
_entity_poly.pdbx_seq_one_letter_code
_entity_poly.pdbx_strand_id
1 'polypeptide(L)' 'MKKTEGKIYIWSGTGDSYYLHNKTYELELETSLRLKNPKSDAVFEYSLFCSHCEMFSQRRILEQIAKKLDEIDTE' A
#
# COMPACT_ATOMS: atom_id res chain seq x y z
N MET A 1 10.45 -3.98 17.81
CA MET A 1 9.92 -3.38 16.57
C MET A 1 9.40 -4.48 15.66
N LYS A 2 8.15 -4.42 15.18
CA LYS A 2 7.62 -5.45 14.27
C LYS A 2 8.24 -5.27 12.88
N LYS A 3 8.54 -6.38 12.21
CA LYS A 3 9.35 -6.35 10.96
C LYS A 3 8.72 -5.49 9.85
N THR A 4 7.40 -5.43 9.77
CA THR A 4 6.62 -4.79 8.70
C THR A 4 5.95 -3.48 9.08
N GLU A 5 6.03 -3.06 10.34
CA GLU A 5 5.42 -1.84 10.86
C GLU A 5 5.96 -0.61 10.10
N GLY A 6 5.05 0.22 9.61
CA GLY A 6 5.29 1.44 8.84
C GLY A 6 5.81 1.24 7.42
N LYS A 7 5.85 0.01 6.90
CA LYS A 7 6.59 -0.34 5.67
C LYS A 7 5.73 -0.80 4.50
N ILE A 8 4.44 -1.03 4.71
CA ILE A 8 3.56 -1.60 3.68
C ILE A 8 2.67 -0.51 3.09
N TYR A 9 2.84 -0.27 1.80
CA TYR A 9 2.00 0.59 0.98
C TYR A 9 1.54 -0.20 -0.25
N ILE A 10 0.23 -0.19 -0.52
CA ILE A 10 -0.39 -0.91 -1.62
C ILE A 10 -1.23 0.08 -2.43
N TRP A 11 -0.97 0.15 -3.74
CA TRP A 11 -1.78 0.90 -4.69
C TRP A 11 -2.52 -0.06 -5.63
N SER A 12 -3.77 0.24 -5.95
CA SER A 12 -4.57 -0.53 -6.91
C SER A 12 -5.50 0.37 -7.74
N GLY A 13 -5.50 0.17 -9.06
CA GLY A 13 -6.48 0.77 -9.95
C GLY A 13 -7.79 -0.02 -9.95
N THR A 14 -8.95 0.65 -9.90
CA THR A 14 -10.24 -0.05 -9.94
C THR A 14 -10.60 -0.59 -11.33
N GLY A 15 -9.87 -0.18 -12.37
CA GLY A 15 -9.95 -0.68 -13.74
C GLY A 15 -8.88 -1.71 -14.09
N ASP A 16 -8.13 -2.21 -13.10
CA ASP A 16 -7.07 -3.19 -13.30
C ASP A 16 -7.65 -4.57 -13.70
N SER A 17 -7.25 -5.07 -14.88
CA SER A 17 -7.65 -6.37 -15.42
C SER A 17 -6.63 -7.49 -15.14
N TYR A 18 -5.46 -7.16 -14.58
CA TYR A 18 -4.37 -8.09 -14.26
C TYR A 18 -4.40 -8.48 -12.78
N TYR A 19 -4.44 -7.48 -11.88
CA TYR A 19 -4.68 -7.71 -10.45
C TYR A 19 -6.03 -7.12 -10.07
N LEU A 20 -6.98 -8.02 -9.83
CA LEU A 20 -8.35 -7.61 -9.59
C LEU A 20 -8.46 -6.77 -8.32
N HIS A 21 -9.01 -5.56 -8.45
CA HIS A 21 -9.23 -4.62 -7.36
C HIS A 21 -9.96 -5.24 -6.15
N ASN A 22 -10.91 -6.15 -6.39
CA ASN A 22 -11.62 -6.83 -5.31
C ASN A 22 -10.69 -7.65 -4.39
N LYS A 23 -9.59 -8.21 -4.92
CA LYS A 23 -8.62 -8.95 -4.10
C LYS A 23 -7.78 -8.03 -3.23
N THR A 24 -7.43 -6.85 -3.73
CA THR A 24 -6.77 -5.83 -2.91
C THR A 24 -7.69 -5.33 -1.81
N TYR A 25 -8.96 -5.10 -2.12
CA TYR A 25 -9.97 -4.69 -1.13
C TYR A 25 -10.26 -5.78 -0.08
N GLU A 26 -10.38 -7.04 -0.49
CA GLU A 26 -10.48 -8.18 0.43
C GLU A 26 -9.28 -8.21 1.40
N LEU A 27 -8.06 -7.98 0.90
CA LEU A 27 -6.85 -7.92 1.74
C LEU A 27 -6.90 -6.78 2.75
N GLU A 28 -7.36 -5.59 2.35
CA GLU A 28 -7.55 -4.46 3.26
C GLU A 28 -8.53 -4.80 4.39
N LEU A 29 -9.67 -5.42 4.06
CA LEU A 29 -10.65 -5.83 5.06
C LEU A 29 -10.09 -6.87 6.03
N GLU A 30 -9.41 -7.90 5.53
CA GLU A 30 -8.77 -8.93 6.36
C GLU A 30 -7.73 -8.30 7.31
N THR A 31 -6.90 -7.40 6.79
CA THR A 31 -5.82 -6.79 7.57
C THR A 31 -6.31 -5.71 8.54
N SER A 32 -7.39 -5.01 8.23
CA SER A 32 -7.94 -3.95 9.10
C SER A 32 -8.88 -4.49 10.18
N LEU A 33 -9.67 -5.51 9.86
CA LEU A 33 -10.72 -6.01 10.77
C LEU A 33 -10.28 -7.21 11.60
N ARG A 34 -9.43 -8.10 11.05
CA ARG A 34 -9.12 -9.39 11.68
C ARG A 34 -7.76 -9.44 12.34
N LEU A 35 -6.76 -8.75 11.78
CA LEU A 35 -5.44 -8.65 12.40
C LEU A 35 -5.49 -7.68 13.59
N LYS A 36 -5.63 -8.22 14.81
CA LYS A 36 -5.62 -7.45 16.06
C LYS A 36 -4.27 -7.48 16.77
N ASN A 37 -3.48 -8.55 16.58
CA ASN A 37 -2.13 -8.65 17.10
C ASN A 37 -1.23 -9.51 16.18
N PRO A 38 -0.39 -8.89 15.33
CA PRO A 38 -0.22 -7.45 15.19
C PRO A 38 -1.42 -6.79 14.52
N LYS A 39 -1.78 -5.56 14.94
CA LYS A 39 -2.65 -4.69 14.15
C LYS A 39 -1.90 -4.27 12.89
N SER A 40 -2.56 -4.31 11.74
CA SER A 40 -2.00 -3.79 10.49
C SER A 40 -2.00 -2.26 10.48
N ASP A 41 -0.92 -1.68 10.00
CA ASP A 41 -0.74 -0.25 9.70
C ASP A 41 -0.43 -0.02 8.20
N ALA A 42 -0.70 -1.02 7.37
CA ALA A 42 -0.55 -0.92 5.93
C ALA A 42 -1.47 0.17 5.34
N VAL A 43 -0.94 0.92 4.37
CA VAL A 43 -1.69 1.95 3.66
C VAL A 43 -2.20 1.37 2.34
N PHE A 44 -3.50 1.47 2.09
CA PHE A 44 -4.14 1.11 0.83
C PHE A 44 -4.61 2.37 0.11
N GLU A 45 -4.22 2.52 -1.16
CA GLU A 45 -4.63 3.63 -2.02
C GLU A 45 -5.29 3.09 -3.29
N TYR A 46 -6.44 3.65 -3.64
CA TYR A 46 -7.19 3.25 -4.83
C TYR A 46 -7.33 4.41 -5.81
N SER A 47 -7.17 4.13 -7.10
CA SER A 47 -7.41 5.09 -8.17
C SER A 47 -8.54 4.60 -9.07
N LEU A 48 -9.58 5.42 -9.21
CA LEU A 48 -10.76 5.08 -10.00
C LEU A 48 -10.41 4.99 -11.49
N PHE A 49 -10.89 3.93 -12.13
CA PHE A 49 -10.76 3.66 -13.56
C PHE A 49 -9.34 3.43 -14.09
N CYS A 50 -8.32 3.54 -13.24
CA CYS A 50 -6.95 3.28 -13.65
C CYS A 50 -6.73 1.79 -13.95
N SER A 51 -6.01 1.51 -15.04
CA SER A 51 -5.51 0.18 -15.36
C SER A 51 -4.20 -0.15 -14.61
N HIS A 52 -3.70 -1.37 -14.80
CA HIS A 52 -2.66 -2.02 -13.99
C HIS A 52 -1.38 -1.21 -13.74
N CYS A 53 -0.88 -0.50 -14.74
CA CYS A 53 0.39 0.25 -14.64
C CYS A 53 0.21 1.76 -14.82
N GLU A 54 -1.02 2.25 -14.87
CA GLU A 54 -1.30 3.60 -15.34
C GLU A 54 -0.69 4.70 -14.46
N MET A 55 -0.68 4.47 -13.14
CA MET A 55 -0.11 5.40 -12.16
C MET A 55 1.33 5.06 -11.77
N PHE A 56 1.95 4.07 -12.44
CA PHE A 56 3.32 3.70 -12.11
C PHE A 56 4.27 4.83 -12.48
N SER A 57 5.01 5.30 -11.49
CA SER A 57 6.07 6.28 -11.67
C SER A 57 7.22 5.94 -10.74
N GLN A 58 8.38 5.63 -11.31
CA GLN A 58 9.60 5.36 -10.55
C GLN A 58 9.96 6.52 -9.62
N ARG A 59 9.83 7.77 -10.08
CA ARG A 59 10.12 8.96 -9.28
C ARG A 59 9.27 9.01 -8.01
N ARG A 60 7.95 8.94 -8.15
CA ARG A 60 6.99 8.86 -7.03
C ARG A 60 7.38 7.77 -6.02
N ILE A 61 7.71 6.58 -6.49
CA ILE A 61 8.10 5.46 -5.61
C ILE A 61 9.39 5.78 -4.85
N LEU A 62 10.40 6.30 -5.54
CA LEU A 62 11.68 6.67 -4.93
C LEU A 62 11.50 7.81 -3.92
N GLU A 63 10.67 8.81 -4.22
CA GLU A 63 10.34 9.91 -3.30
C GLU A 63 9.60 9.40 -2.05
N GLN A 64 8.66 8.47 -2.20
CA GLN A 64 7.97 7.84 -1.07
C GLN A 64 8.93 7.03 -0.19
N ILE A 65 9.85 6.27 -0.79
CA ILE A 65 10.88 5.51 -0.07
C ILE A 65 11.82 6.46 0.68
N ALA A 66 12.34 7.49 0.01
CA ALA A 66 13.24 8.47 0.62
C ALA A 66 12.58 9.15 1.82
N LYS A 67 11.35 9.64 1.66
CA LYS A 67 10.58 10.22 2.77
C LYS A 67 10.43 9.26 3.94
N LYS A 68 10.16 7.97 3.68
CA LYS A 68 10.01 6.96 4.73
C LYS A 68 11.33 6.68 5.46
N LEU A 69 12.46 6.68 4.75
CA LEU A 69 13.78 6.53 5.35
C LEU A 69 14.11 7.76 6.22
N ASP A 70 13.85 8.97 5.74
CA ASP A 70 14.06 10.20 6.51
C ASP A 70 13.25 10.20 7.83
N GLU A 71 11.99 9.74 7.79
CA GLU A 71 11.14 9.59 8.99
C GLU A 71 11.70 8.55 9.99
N ILE A 72 12.34 7.49 9.50
CA ILE A 72 12.94 6.44 10.35
C ILE A 72 14.25 6.92 10.96
N ASP A 73 15.06 7.66 10.20
CA ASP A 73 16.37 8.15 10.64
C ASP A 73 16.27 9.37 11.58
N THR A 74 15.09 9.99 11.71
CA THR A 74 14.82 11.09 12.64
C THR A 74 14.15 10.68 13.97
N GLU A 75 13.78 9.40 14.14
CA GLU A 75 13.33 8.80 15.41
C GLU A 75 14.48 8.27 16.27
#